data_AF-A0A537NK29-F1
#
_entry.id   AF-A0A537NK29-F1
#
_cell.length_a   1.000
_cell.length_b   1.000
_cell.length_c   1.000
_cell.angle_alpha   90.00
_cell.angle_beta   90.00
_cell.angle_gamma   90.00
#
_symmetry.space_group_name_H-M   'P 1'
#
loop_
_entity.id
_entity.type
_entity.pdbx_description
1 polymer ?
#
loop_
_entity_poly.entity_id
_entity_poly.type
_entity_poly.pdbx_seq_one_letter_code
_entity_poly.pdbx_strand_id
1 'polypeptide(L)'
;MTFGTWLFTKMRGELVGSDEQGNRYFQDKRLIDGRRRKRWVMYNGEAEASRVPPDWHGWLHYTTDTSPPPGGMPRKPWQKEHLPNLTGTPLAYHPPGSSVAASENKPKPSYEAWRPG
;
A
#
# COMPACT_ATOMS: atom_id res chain seq x y z
N MET A 1 -15.87 3.10 -4.24
CA MET A 1 -15.73 3.47 -5.67
C MET A 1 -16.79 4.49 -6.04
N THR A 2 -16.48 5.48 -6.87
CA THR A 2 -17.46 6.43 -7.40
C THR A 2 -17.94 6.00 -8.80
N PHE A 3 -19.22 6.24 -9.11
CA PHE A 3 -19.83 5.87 -10.40
C PHE A 3 -19.08 6.49 -11.60
N GLY A 4 -18.62 7.73 -11.47
CA GLY A 4 -17.87 8.43 -12.52
C GLY A 4 -16.57 7.71 -12.90
N THR A 5 -15.81 7.23 -11.91
CA THR A 5 -14.56 6.50 -12.15
C THR A 5 -14.81 5.15 -12.82
N TRP A 6 -15.92 4.48 -12.47
CA TRP A 6 -16.32 3.23 -13.13
C TRP A 6 -16.65 3.43 -14.61
N LEU A 7 -17.48 4.44 -14.92
CA LEU A 7 -17.85 4.75 -16.30
C LEU A 7 -16.62 5.17 -17.13
N PHE A 8 -15.78 6.04 -16.57
CA PHE A 8 -14.53 6.46 -17.20
C PHE A 8 -13.62 5.25 -17.52
N THR A 9 -13.45 4.34 -16.56
CA THR A 9 -12.61 3.15 -16.73
C THR A 9 -13.19 2.21 -17.79
N LYS A 10 -14.52 2.01 -17.82
CA LYS A 10 -15.16 1.18 -18.85
C LYS A 10 -14.92 1.73 -20.26
N MET A 11 -14.96 3.05 -20.42
CA MET A 11 -14.76 3.70 -21.73
C MET A 11 -13.29 3.75 -22.16
N ARG A 12 -12.38 4.13 -21.24
CA ARG A 12 -10.98 4.47 -21.57
C ARG A 12 -9.91 3.56 -20.98
N GLY A 13 -10.25 2.73 -19.99
CA GLY A 13 -9.29 1.90 -19.27
C GLY A 13 -8.94 0.62 -20.02
N GLU A 14 -7.64 0.40 -20.22
CA GLU A 14 -7.05 -0.89 -20.52
C GLU A 14 -6.60 -1.52 -19.20
N LEU A 15 -7.05 -2.76 -18.92
CA LEU A 15 -6.62 -3.49 -17.73
C LEU A 15 -5.19 -3.96 -17.92
N VAL A 16 -4.29 -3.55 -17.02
CA VAL A 16 -2.87 -3.93 -17.05
C VAL A 16 -2.62 -5.15 -16.15
N GLY A 17 -3.26 -5.19 -14.98
CA GLY A 17 -3.14 -6.32 -14.06
C GLY A 17 -3.85 -6.09 -12.73
N SER A 18 -3.61 -6.99 -11.79
CA SER A 18 -4.11 -6.92 -10.42
C SER A 18 -3.03 -7.29 -9.41
N ASP A 19 -3.20 -6.83 -8.18
CA ASP A 19 -2.36 -7.24 -7.04
C ASP A 19 -3.02 -8.32 -6.16
N GLU A 20 -2.29 -8.75 -5.14
CA GLU A 20 -2.71 -9.75 -4.14
C GLU A 20 -3.93 -9.29 -3.30
N GLN A 21 -4.14 -7.99 -3.15
CA GLN A 21 -5.32 -7.44 -2.47
C GLN A 21 -6.55 -7.34 -3.38
N GLY A 22 -6.40 -7.67 -4.67
CA GLY A 22 -7.43 -7.58 -5.69
C GLY A 22 -7.61 -6.18 -6.27
N ASN A 23 -6.74 -5.21 -5.96
CA ASN A 23 -6.77 -3.92 -6.64
C ASN A 23 -6.42 -4.12 -8.11
N ARG A 24 -7.10 -3.39 -8.99
CA ARG A 24 -6.95 -3.51 -10.44
C ARG A 24 -6.33 -2.25 -11.02
N TYR A 25 -5.32 -2.43 -11.84
CA TYR A 25 -4.53 -1.34 -12.39
C TYR A 25 -4.86 -1.14 -13.86
N PHE A 26 -5.06 0.12 -14.25
CA PHE A 26 -5.49 0.50 -15.58
C PHE A 26 -4.59 1.58 -16.15
N GLN A 27 -4.49 1.58 -17.47
CA GLN A 27 -3.90 2.66 -18.23
C GLN A 27 -4.87 3.16 -19.31
N ASP A 28 -4.69 4.39 -19.78
CA ASP A 28 -5.50 4.93 -20.87
C ASP A 28 -5.25 4.11 -22.15
N LYS A 29 -6.29 3.63 -22.83
CA LYS A 29 -6.16 2.95 -24.14
C LYS A 29 -5.52 3.86 -25.18
N ARG A 30 -5.75 5.17 -25.09
CA ARG A 30 -5.24 6.13 -26.07
C ARG A 30 -3.93 6.72 -25.59
N LEU A 31 -2.90 6.60 -26.41
CA LEU A 31 -1.70 7.43 -26.29
C LEU A 31 -1.98 8.76 -27.01
N ILE A 32 -1.84 9.88 -26.29
CA ILE A 32 -1.96 11.22 -26.86
C ILE A 32 -0.54 11.73 -27.02
N ASP A 33 -0.18 12.13 -28.24
CA ASP A 33 1.16 12.62 -28.52
C ASP A 33 1.52 13.83 -27.63
N GLY A 34 2.77 13.86 -27.16
CA GLY A 34 3.25 14.86 -26.19
C GLY A 34 2.66 14.76 -24.77
N ARG A 35 1.84 13.75 -24.45
CA ARG A 35 1.28 13.55 -23.09
C ARG A 35 1.64 12.20 -22.51
N ARG A 36 1.97 12.21 -21.22
CA ARG A 36 2.13 10.97 -20.44
C ARG A 36 0.83 10.18 -20.42
N ARG A 37 0.93 8.87 -20.69
CA ARG A 37 -0.19 7.93 -20.62
C ARG A 37 -0.74 7.90 -19.21
N LYS A 38 -2.04 8.14 -19.01
CA LYS A 38 -2.63 8.12 -17.66
C LYS A 38 -2.64 6.69 -17.12
N ARG A 39 -2.23 6.52 -15.87
CA ARG A 39 -2.31 5.28 -15.08
C ARG A 39 -3.16 5.53 -13.83
N TRP A 40 -4.01 4.59 -13.46
CA TRP A 40 -4.84 4.67 -12.26
C TRP A 40 -5.13 3.28 -11.68
N VAL A 41 -5.56 3.25 -10.42
CA VAL A 41 -5.95 2.04 -9.70
C VAL A 41 -7.43 2.08 -9.35
N MET A 42 -8.09 0.93 -9.44
CA MET A 42 -9.40 0.66 -8.86
C MET A 42 -9.23 -0.26 -7.65
N TYR A 43 -9.42 0.28 -6.46
CA TYR A 43 -9.28 -0.46 -5.21
C TYR A 43 -10.35 -1.51 -5.02
N ASN A 44 -9.98 -2.66 -4.46
CA ASN A 44 -10.92 -3.66 -4.00
C ASN A 44 -11.44 -3.27 -2.59
N GLY A 45 -12.57 -2.57 -2.57
CA GLY A 45 -13.22 -2.08 -1.35
C GLY A 45 -12.95 -0.59 -1.10
N GLU A 46 -12.55 -0.26 0.13
CA GLU A 46 -12.26 1.11 0.55
C GLU A 46 -11.03 1.66 -0.19
N ALA A 47 -11.16 2.89 -0.69
CA ALA A 47 -10.13 3.56 -1.46
C ALA A 47 -9.12 4.20 -0.51
N GLU A 48 -8.02 3.47 -0.25
CA GLU A 48 -6.94 3.92 0.62
C GLU A 48 -5.61 3.82 -0.13
N ALA A 49 -4.90 4.95 -0.24
CA ALA A 49 -3.76 5.10 -1.15
C ALA A 49 -2.59 4.16 -0.82
N SER A 50 -2.37 3.92 0.48
CA SER A 50 -1.32 3.04 0.98
C SER A 50 -1.56 1.55 0.71
N ARG A 51 -2.73 1.15 0.20
CA ARG A 51 -3.03 -0.24 -0.18
C ARG A 51 -2.35 -0.70 -1.46
N VAL A 52 -1.77 0.21 -2.24
CA VAL A 52 -0.97 -0.14 -3.42
C VAL A 52 0.36 -0.75 -2.97
N PRO A 53 0.70 -1.99 -3.35
CA PRO A 53 1.96 -2.62 -2.97
C PRO A 53 3.15 -1.97 -3.69
N PRO A 54 4.39 -2.15 -3.20
CA PRO A 54 5.58 -1.48 -3.73
C PRO A 54 5.80 -1.66 -5.23
N ASP A 55 5.57 -2.89 -5.73
CA ASP A 55 5.75 -3.24 -7.14
C ASP A 55 4.84 -2.40 -8.04
N TRP A 56 3.56 -2.31 -7.69
CA TRP A 56 2.58 -1.51 -8.42
C TRP A 56 2.72 -0.02 -8.16
N HIS A 57 3.23 0.37 -6.99
CA HIS A 57 3.46 1.77 -6.64
C HIS A 57 4.47 2.43 -7.59
N GLY A 58 5.56 1.74 -7.90
CA GLY A 58 6.58 2.22 -8.85
C GLY A 58 6.01 2.39 -10.25
N TRP A 59 5.19 1.46 -10.72
CA TRP A 59 4.54 1.58 -12.04
C TRP A 59 3.47 2.68 -12.06
N LEU A 60 2.64 2.78 -11.03
CA LEU A 60 1.55 3.76 -10.95
C LEU A 60 2.07 5.20 -10.90
N HIS A 61 3.17 5.43 -10.18
CA HIS A 61 3.86 6.72 -10.09
C HIS A 61 4.96 6.89 -11.14
N TYR A 62 5.02 5.97 -12.10
CA TYR A 62 5.91 6.01 -13.24
C TYR A 62 7.40 6.16 -12.90
N THR A 63 7.80 5.58 -11.78
CA THR A 63 9.20 5.28 -11.48
C THR A 63 9.72 4.21 -12.42
N THR A 64 8.86 3.29 -12.85
CA THR A 64 9.11 2.30 -13.90
C THR A 64 8.02 2.34 -14.96
N ASP A 65 8.39 2.04 -16.21
CA ASP A 65 7.45 1.88 -17.31
C ASP A 65 6.92 0.44 -17.43
N THR A 66 7.65 -0.53 -16.89
CA THR A 66 7.23 -1.93 -16.89
C THR A 66 6.28 -2.19 -15.73
N SER A 67 5.13 -2.79 -16.04
CA SER A 67 4.22 -3.29 -15.01
C SER A 67 4.84 -4.50 -14.31
N PRO A 68 4.49 -4.76 -13.03
CA PRO A 68 4.90 -5.99 -12.35
C PRO A 68 4.45 -7.24 -13.13
N PRO A 69 5.26 -8.31 -13.15
CA PRO A 69 4.86 -9.56 -13.78
C PRO A 69 3.72 -10.24 -12.99
N PRO A 70 3.00 -11.21 -13.59
CA PRO A 70 2.04 -12.03 -12.86
C PRO A 70 2.73 -12.72 -11.67
N GLY A 71 2.22 -12.49 -10.46
CA GLY A 71 2.83 -13.00 -9.21
C GLY A 71 3.82 -12.07 -8.52
N GLY A 72 4.02 -10.85 -9.04
CA GLY A 72 4.86 -9.83 -8.40
C GLY A 72 6.37 -10.00 -8.65
N MET A 73 7.16 -9.08 -8.12
CA MET A 73 8.62 -9.14 -8.26
C MET A 73 9.24 -10.24 -7.37
N PRO A 74 10.42 -10.79 -7.74
CA PRO A 74 11.11 -11.77 -6.91
C PRO A 74 11.40 -11.24 -5.51
N ARG A 75 10.81 -11.89 -4.50
CA ARG A 75 10.94 -11.48 -3.09
C ARG A 75 12.19 -12.08 -2.44
N LYS A 76 12.79 -11.33 -1.53
CA LYS A 76 13.91 -11.78 -0.68
C LYS A 76 13.39 -12.33 0.65
N PRO A 77 14.09 -13.26 1.31
CA PRO A 77 13.59 -13.92 2.54
C PRO A 77 13.34 -12.96 3.71
N TRP A 78 14.00 -11.80 3.71
CA TRP A 78 13.83 -10.77 4.73
C TRP A 78 12.72 -9.75 4.41
N GLN A 79 12.12 -9.80 3.21
CA GLN A 79 11.07 -8.88 2.81
C GLN A 79 9.73 -9.27 3.41
N LYS A 80 9.15 -8.35 4.17
CA LYS A 80 7.80 -8.51 4.76
C LYS A 80 6.72 -8.37 3.69
N GLU A 81 5.55 -8.92 3.97
CA GLU A 81 4.34 -8.68 3.17
C GLU A 81 3.90 -7.23 3.25
N HIS A 82 3.27 -6.78 2.17
CA HIS A 82 2.76 -5.41 2.10
C HIS A 82 1.59 -5.24 3.07
N LEU A 83 1.72 -4.29 3.97
CA LEU A 83 0.64 -3.85 4.84
C LEU A 83 0.31 -2.39 4.50
N PRO A 84 -0.98 -2.04 4.39
CA PRO A 84 -1.38 -0.65 4.22
C PRO A 84 -1.06 0.17 5.48
N ASN A 85 -1.23 1.49 5.39
CA ASN A 85 -1.07 2.35 6.54
C ASN A 85 -2.18 2.08 7.57
N LEU A 86 -1.78 1.64 8.77
CA LEU A 86 -2.69 1.32 9.88
C LEU A 86 -2.84 2.48 10.87
N THR A 87 -2.28 3.66 10.58
CA THR A 87 -2.39 4.84 11.43
C THR A 87 -3.86 5.18 11.71
N GLY A 88 -4.19 5.46 12.97
CA GLY A 88 -5.56 5.77 13.39
C GLY A 88 -6.47 4.54 13.53
N THR A 89 -5.97 3.33 13.30
CA THR A 89 -6.70 2.08 13.57
C THR A 89 -6.23 1.43 14.88
N PRO A 90 -6.97 0.46 15.45
CA PRO A 90 -6.51 -0.32 16.60
C PRO A 90 -5.21 -1.11 16.37
N LEU A 91 -4.82 -1.30 15.10
CA LEU A 91 -3.59 -2.02 14.70
C LEU A 91 -2.42 -1.07 14.42
N ALA A 92 -2.53 0.22 14.78
CA ALA A 92 -1.46 1.18 14.60
C ALA A 92 -0.21 0.77 15.39
N TYR A 93 0.96 1.04 14.80
CA TYR A 93 2.22 0.86 15.52
C TYR A 93 2.35 1.92 16.62
N HIS A 94 2.68 1.46 17.84
CA HIS A 94 3.02 2.33 18.95
C HIS A 94 4.46 2.06 19.39
N PRO A 95 5.29 3.10 19.56
CA PRO A 95 6.66 2.93 20.01
C PRO A 95 6.72 2.43 21.46
N PRO A 96 7.82 1.76 21.85
CA PRO A 96 8.04 1.36 23.24
C PRO A 96 7.91 2.55 24.19
N GLY A 97 7.19 2.35 25.30
CA GLY A 97 6.94 3.40 26.29
C GLY A 97 5.82 4.39 25.94
N SER A 98 5.16 4.26 24.78
CA SER A 98 3.93 5.00 24.50
C SER A 98 2.85 4.64 25.53
N SER A 99 2.11 5.64 26.03
CA SER A 99 1.00 5.43 26.96
C SER A 99 -0.16 4.63 26.36
N VAL A 100 -0.26 4.60 25.03
CA VAL A 100 -1.30 3.90 24.26
C VAL A 100 -0.83 2.49 23.85
N ALA A 101 0.48 2.19 23.91
CA ALA A 101 0.98 0.86 23.60
C ALA A 101 0.48 -0.17 24.64
N ALA A 102 0.14 -1.37 24.17
CA ALA A 102 -0.05 -2.52 25.04
C ALA A 102 1.17 -2.67 25.97
N SER A 103 0.92 -2.91 27.27
CA SER A 103 1.89 -2.74 28.35
C SER A 103 3.17 -3.58 28.24
N GLU A 104 3.19 -4.52 27.30
CA GLU A 104 4.29 -5.47 27.02
C GLU A 104 5.57 -4.79 26.49
N ASN A 105 5.48 -3.59 25.93
CA ASN A 105 6.62 -2.86 25.36
C ASN A 105 7.07 -1.65 26.20
N LYS A 106 6.99 -1.73 27.52
CA LYS A 106 7.62 -0.72 28.37
C LYS A 106 9.14 -0.88 28.30
N PRO A 107 9.91 0.18 28.04
CA PRO A 107 11.36 0.10 28.11
C PRO A 107 11.78 -0.39 29.49
N LYS A 108 12.74 -1.32 29.54
CA LYS A 108 13.34 -1.74 30.81
C LYS A 108 13.96 -0.50 31.47
N PRO A 109 13.68 -0.24 32.76
CA PRO A 109 14.33 0.86 33.45
C PRO A 109 15.84 0.63 33.46
N SER A 110 16.61 1.71 33.36
CA SER A 110 18.07 1.67 33.40
C SER A 110 18.65 1.25 34.76
N TYR A 111 17.80 1.17 35.77
CA TYR A 111 18.15 0.85 37.15
C TYR A 111 17.03 0.06 37.82
N GLU A 112 17.40 -0.83 38.74
CA GLU A 112 16.47 -1.59 39.57
C GLU A 112 16.40 -0.95 40.96
N ALA A 113 15.22 -0.39 41.31
CA ALA A 113 15.01 0.23 42.61
C ALA A 113 14.99 -0.82 43.74
N TRP A 114 15.71 -0.53 44.83
CA TRP A 114 15.69 -1.35 46.03
C TRP A 114 14.28 -1.39 46.65
N ARG A 115 13.84 -2.58 47.06
CA ARG A 115 12.55 -2.83 47.72
C ARG A 115 12.78 -3.35 49.14
N PRO A 116 12.54 -2.55 50.20
CA PRO A 116 12.58 -3.05 51.57
C PRO A 116 11.49 -4.12 51.78
N GLY A 117 11.86 -5.19 52.49
CA GLY A 117 10.94 -6.21 53.01
C GLY A 117 10.56 -5.95 54.45
#